data_AF-G2WPK6-F1
#
_entry.id   AF-G2WPK6-F1
#
_cell.length_a   1.000
_cell.length_b   1.000
_cell.length_c   1.000
_cell.angle_alpha   90.00
_cell.angle_beta   90.00
_cell.angle_gamma   90.00
#
_symmetry.space_group_name_H-M   'P 1'
#
loop_
_entity.id
_entity.type
_entity.pdbx_description
1 polymer ?
#
loop_
_entity_poly.entity_id
_entity_poly.type
_entity_poly.pdbx_seq_one_letter_code
_entity_poly.pdbx_strand_id
1 'polypeptide(L)'
;MSEYASSIHSQMKQFDTKYSGNRILQQLENKTNLPKSYLVAGLGFAYLLLIFINVGGVGEILSNFAGFVLPAYLSLVALKTPTSTDDTQLLTYWIVFSFLSVIEFWSKAILYLIPFYWFLKTVFLIYIALPQTGGARMIYQKIVAPLTDRYILRDVSKTEKDEIRASVNEASKATGASVH
;
A
#
# COMPACT_ATOMS: atom_id res chain seq x y z
N MET A 1 -33.24 -29.29 -10.88
CA MET A 1 -32.27 -28.70 -9.92
C MET A 1 -31.51 -29.78 -9.13
N SER A 2 -32.15 -30.82 -8.60
CA SER A 2 -31.52 -31.91 -7.85
C SER A 2 -30.51 -32.75 -8.65
N GLU A 3 -30.75 -32.95 -9.94
CA GLU A 3 -29.91 -33.76 -10.85
C GLU A 3 -28.56 -33.07 -11.19
N TYR A 4 -28.55 -31.74 -11.25
CA TYR A 4 -27.31 -30.97 -11.39
C TYR A 4 -26.48 -31.00 -10.10
N ALA A 5 -27.13 -30.90 -8.94
CA ALA A 5 -26.44 -30.98 -7.65
C ALA A 5 -25.78 -32.36 -7.43
N SER A 6 -26.47 -33.45 -7.79
CA SER A 6 -25.94 -34.81 -7.65
C SER A 6 -24.79 -35.09 -8.62
N SER A 7 -24.85 -34.58 -9.85
CA SER A 7 -23.76 -34.70 -10.82
C SER A 7 -22.51 -33.89 -10.44
N ILE A 8 -22.65 -32.68 -9.89
CA ILE A 8 -21.51 -31.94 -9.35
C ILE A 8 -20.89 -32.69 -8.17
N HIS A 9 -21.71 -33.22 -7.26
CA HIS A 9 -21.20 -33.97 -6.11
C HIS A 9 -20.44 -35.24 -6.50
N SER A 10 -20.88 -35.94 -7.55
CA SER A 10 -20.17 -37.13 -8.05
C SER A 10 -18.85 -36.75 -8.72
N GLN A 11 -18.80 -35.67 -9.50
CA GLN A 11 -17.57 -35.14 -10.09
C GLN A 11 -16.56 -34.70 -9.03
N MET A 12 -17.03 -34.04 -7.96
CA MET A 12 -16.19 -33.64 -6.82
C MET A 12 -15.57 -34.86 -6.13
N LYS A 13 -16.34 -35.91 -5.85
CA LYS A 13 -15.83 -37.15 -5.27
C LYS A 13 -14.83 -37.87 -6.18
N GLN A 14 -15.10 -37.91 -7.49
CA GLN A 14 -14.17 -38.48 -8.46
C GLN A 14 -12.85 -37.69 -8.50
N PHE A 15 -12.91 -36.37 -8.41
CA PHE A 15 -11.75 -35.50 -8.33
C PHE A 15 -10.94 -35.78 -7.05
N ASP A 16 -11.59 -35.82 -5.89
CA ASP A 16 -10.93 -36.08 -4.61
C ASP A 16 -10.23 -37.44 -4.59
N THR A 17 -10.87 -38.45 -5.21
CA THR A 17 -10.32 -39.80 -5.35
C THR A 17 -9.13 -39.82 -6.31
N LYS A 18 -9.25 -39.17 -7.48
CA LYS A 18 -8.21 -39.14 -8.52
C LYS A 18 -6.95 -38.40 -8.06
N TYR A 19 -7.12 -37.31 -7.33
CA TYR A 19 -6.01 -36.51 -6.77
C TYR A 19 -5.68 -36.88 -5.33
N SER A 20 -6.16 -38.04 -4.86
CA SER A 20 -5.94 -38.51 -3.50
C SER A 20 -4.46 -38.63 -3.17
N GLY A 21 -3.63 -39.09 -4.11
CA GLY A 21 -2.18 -39.28 -3.97
C GLY A 21 -1.33 -38.00 -4.05
N ASN A 22 -1.91 -36.83 -4.27
CA ASN A 22 -1.14 -35.58 -4.30
C ASN A 22 -0.79 -35.11 -2.88
N ARG A 23 0.50 -35.17 -2.52
CA ARG A 23 1.01 -34.78 -1.19
C ARG A 23 0.67 -33.34 -0.81
N ILE A 24 0.66 -32.42 -1.78
CA ILE A 24 0.38 -30.99 -1.53
C ILE A 24 -1.10 -30.82 -1.15
N LEU A 25 -2.00 -31.45 -1.90
CA LEU A 25 -3.44 -31.38 -1.63
C LEU A 25 -3.82 -32.08 -0.32
N GLN A 26 -3.15 -33.19 0.03
CA GLN A 26 -3.33 -33.85 1.33
C GLN A 26 -2.88 -32.96 2.49
N GLN A 27 -1.75 -32.27 2.36
CA GLN A 27 -1.28 -31.34 3.39
C GLN A 27 -2.24 -30.16 3.57
N LEU A 28 -2.77 -29.63 2.47
CA LEU A 28 -3.77 -28.55 2.50
C LEU A 28 -5.10 -29.02 3.10
N GLU A 29 -5.60 -30.19 2.70
CA GLU A 29 -6.79 -30.83 3.26
C GLU A 29 -6.64 -31.06 4.76
N ASN A 30 -5.52 -31.63 5.23
CA ASN A 30 -5.29 -31.88 6.65
C ASN A 30 -5.19 -30.59 7.49
N LYS A 31 -4.72 -29.49 6.90
CA LYS A 31 -4.63 -28.20 7.59
C LYS A 31 -5.94 -27.41 7.59
N THR A 32 -6.71 -27.49 6.52
CA THR A 32 -7.93 -26.70 6.31
C THR A 32 -9.20 -27.48 6.66
N ASN A 33 -9.10 -28.80 6.76
CA ASN A 33 -10.20 -29.75 6.94
C ASN A 33 -11.29 -29.67 5.84
N LEU A 34 -10.90 -29.19 4.65
CA LEU A 34 -11.78 -29.02 3.48
C LEU A 34 -11.44 -30.05 2.40
N PRO A 35 -12.44 -30.61 1.67
CA PRO A 35 -12.16 -31.55 0.59
C PRO A 35 -11.39 -30.87 -0.55
N LYS A 36 -10.53 -31.65 -1.23
CA LYS A 36 -9.58 -31.16 -2.25
C LYS A 36 -10.28 -30.45 -3.40
N SER A 37 -11.43 -30.95 -3.82
CA SER A 37 -12.28 -30.41 -4.87
C SER A 37 -12.74 -28.98 -4.55
N TYR A 38 -13.16 -28.71 -3.30
CA TYR A 38 -13.53 -27.36 -2.86
C TYR A 38 -12.33 -26.44 -2.75
N LEU A 39 -11.17 -26.93 -2.31
CA LEU A 39 -9.92 -26.13 -2.29
C LEU A 39 -9.51 -25.71 -3.70
N VAL A 40 -9.48 -26.65 -4.65
CA VAL A 40 -9.12 -26.36 -6.05
C VAL A 40 -10.15 -25.46 -6.73
N ALA A 41 -11.45 -25.71 -6.51
CA ALA A 41 -12.51 -24.85 -7.02
C ALA A 41 -12.43 -23.43 -6.44
N GLY A 42 -12.18 -23.31 -5.13
CA GLY A 42 -12.01 -22.03 -4.45
C GLY A 42 -10.80 -21.26 -4.96
N LEU A 43 -9.65 -21.93 -5.12
CA LEU A 43 -8.44 -21.31 -5.71
C LEU A 43 -8.65 -20.91 -7.17
N GLY A 44 -9.33 -21.75 -7.97
CA GLY A 44 -9.68 -21.44 -9.35
C GLY A 44 -10.63 -20.24 -9.45
N PHE A 45 -11.64 -20.18 -8.57
CA PHE A 45 -12.53 -19.04 -8.48
C PHE A 45 -11.80 -17.77 -8.03
N ALA A 46 -10.94 -17.84 -7.02
CA ALA A 46 -10.13 -16.72 -6.57
C ALA A 46 -9.21 -16.20 -7.69
N TYR A 47 -8.58 -17.10 -8.45
CA TYR A 47 -7.76 -16.75 -9.60
C TYR A 47 -8.57 -16.06 -10.71
N LEU A 48 -9.76 -16.58 -11.03
CA LEU A 48 -10.67 -15.96 -12.00
C LEU A 48 -11.10 -14.57 -11.52
N LEU A 49 -11.40 -14.41 -10.23
CA LEU A 49 -11.74 -13.14 -9.61
C LEU A 49 -10.57 -12.15 -9.69
N LEU A 50 -9.34 -12.58 -9.47
CA LEU A 50 -8.15 -11.74 -9.65
C LEU A 50 -7.96 -11.29 -11.11
N ILE A 51 -8.23 -12.18 -12.08
CA ILE A 51 -8.23 -11.82 -13.51
C ILE A 51 -9.32 -10.77 -13.79
N PHE A 52 -10.54 -10.98 -13.27
CA PHE A 52 -11.66 -10.06 -13.46
C PHE A 52 -11.34 -8.67 -12.91
N ILE A 53 -10.78 -8.59 -11.70
CA ILE A 53 -10.32 -7.33 -11.10
C ILE A 53 -9.25 -6.65 -11.97
N ASN A 54 -8.36 -7.43 -12.58
CA ASN A 54 -7.25 -6.89 -13.36
C ASN A 54 -7.67 -6.42 -14.78
N VAL A 55 -8.57 -7.15 -15.45
CA VAL A 55 -8.97 -6.90 -16.85
C VAL A 55 -10.13 -5.92 -16.96
N GLY A 56 -11.05 -5.88 -15.99
CA GLY A 56 -12.28 -5.08 -16.06
C GLY A 56 -12.16 -3.62 -15.62
N GLY A 57 -10.96 -3.10 -15.36
CA GLY A 57 -10.75 -1.74 -14.82
C GLY A 57 -11.14 -1.56 -13.34
N VAL A 58 -11.79 -2.55 -12.73
CA VAL A 58 -12.20 -2.53 -11.31
C VAL A 58 -11.00 -2.42 -10.37
N GLY A 59 -9.87 -3.07 -10.71
CA GLY A 59 -8.65 -3.03 -9.91
C GLY A 59 -8.00 -1.64 -9.85
N GLU A 60 -8.10 -0.87 -10.93
CA GLU A 60 -7.63 0.52 -10.97
C GLU A 60 -8.47 1.41 -10.05
N ILE A 61 -9.81 1.29 -10.15
CA ILE A 61 -10.74 2.02 -9.27
C ILE A 61 -10.48 1.66 -7.80
N LEU A 62 -10.36 0.37 -7.49
CA LEU A 62 -10.12 -0.10 -6.12
C LEU A 62 -8.78 0.42 -5.58
N SER A 63 -7.72 0.35 -6.39
CA SER A 63 -6.41 0.85 -6.01
C SER A 63 -6.42 2.37 -5.79
N ASN A 64 -7.12 3.12 -6.62
CA ASN A 64 -7.22 4.58 -6.49
C ASN A 64 -8.09 4.95 -5.29
N PHE A 65 -9.16 4.22 -5.03
CA PHE A 65 -9.97 4.43 -3.83
C PHE A 65 -9.16 4.17 -2.55
N ALA A 66 -8.41 3.06 -2.51
CA ALA A 66 -7.48 2.81 -1.40
C ALA A 66 -6.39 3.87 -1.32
N GLY A 67 -5.89 4.32 -2.48
CA GLY A 67 -4.89 5.37 -2.66
C GLY A 67 -5.29 6.74 -2.11
N PHE A 68 -6.56 7.13 -2.28
CA PHE A 68 -7.05 8.46 -1.91
C PHE A 68 -7.88 8.47 -0.63
N VAL A 69 -8.80 7.52 -0.46
CA VAL A 69 -9.79 7.57 0.62
C VAL A 69 -9.18 7.19 1.97
N LEU A 70 -8.30 6.19 1.99
CA LEU A 70 -7.61 5.79 3.23
C LEU A 70 -6.78 6.92 3.83
N PRO A 71 -5.81 7.52 3.12
CA PRO A 71 -5.03 8.61 3.69
C PRO A 71 -5.87 9.87 3.91
N ALA A 72 -6.91 10.14 3.11
CA ALA A 72 -7.79 11.27 3.36
C ALA A 72 -8.53 11.13 4.70
N TYR A 73 -9.07 9.94 4.98
CA TYR A 73 -9.69 9.65 6.28
C TYR A 73 -8.67 9.80 7.42
N LEU A 74 -7.49 9.20 7.28
CA LEU A 74 -6.42 9.32 8.28
C LEU A 74 -5.98 10.78 8.47
N SER A 75 -5.93 11.58 7.40
CA SER A 75 -5.62 13.01 7.46
C SER A 75 -6.67 13.78 8.27
N LEU A 76 -7.96 13.48 8.09
CA LEU A 76 -9.04 14.11 8.87
C LEU A 76 -8.98 13.75 10.35
N VAL A 77 -8.53 12.54 10.68
CA VAL A 77 -8.31 12.11 12.06
C VAL A 77 -7.08 12.80 12.64
N ALA A 78 -5.97 12.86 11.90
CA ALA A 78 -4.75 13.56 12.28
C ALA A 78 -5.01 15.05 12.56
N LEU A 79 -5.83 15.72 11.73
CA LEU A 79 -6.23 17.12 11.95
C LEU A 79 -6.97 17.37 13.28
N LYS A 80 -7.55 16.33 13.89
CA LYS A 80 -8.31 16.43 15.14
C LYS A 80 -7.55 15.87 16.34
N THR A 81 -6.34 15.34 16.14
CA THR A 81 -5.54 14.70 17.18
C THR A 81 -4.18 15.39 17.30
N PRO A 82 -3.65 15.62 18.51
CA PRO A 82 -2.40 16.35 18.71
C PRO A 82 -1.12 15.49 18.50
N THR A 83 -1.21 14.30 17.93
CA THR A 83 -0.13 13.30 17.87
C THR A 83 0.73 13.40 16.60
N SER A 84 1.97 13.87 16.73
CA SER A 84 2.94 13.99 15.61
C SER A 84 3.41 12.66 15.00
N THR A 85 3.17 11.53 15.65
CA THR A 85 3.54 10.20 15.11
C THR A 85 2.71 9.79 13.91
N ASP A 86 1.48 10.32 13.79
CA ASP A 86 0.59 10.02 12.67
C ASP A 86 1.06 10.72 11.38
N ASP A 87 1.69 11.90 11.51
CA ASP A 87 2.08 12.75 10.38
C ASP A 87 3.20 12.12 9.54
N THR A 88 4.25 11.56 10.18
CA THR A 88 5.36 10.94 9.43
C THR A 88 4.86 9.76 8.60
N GLN A 89 3.95 8.97 9.17
CA GLN A 89 3.36 7.83 8.48
C GLN A 89 2.45 8.27 7.34
N LEU A 90 1.59 9.25 7.59
CA LEU A 90 0.69 9.81 6.59
C LEU A 90 1.45 10.44 5.42
N LEU A 91 2.46 11.26 5.70
CA LEU A 91 3.28 11.91 4.68
C LEU A 91 4.11 10.89 3.88
N THR A 92 4.66 9.87 4.54
CA THR A 92 5.36 8.79 3.84
C THR A 92 4.43 8.02 2.92
N TYR A 93 3.20 7.75 3.36
CA TYR A 93 2.18 7.15 2.50
C TYR A 93 1.95 8.02 1.25
N TRP A 94 1.73 9.32 1.42
CA TRP A 94 1.52 10.24 0.30
C TRP A 94 2.69 10.25 -0.68
N ILE A 95 3.93 10.28 -0.19
CA ILE A 95 5.13 10.21 -1.04
C ILE A 95 5.13 8.93 -1.89
N VAL A 96 4.88 7.77 -1.26
CA VAL A 96 4.87 6.48 -1.96
C VAL A 96 3.71 6.41 -2.95
N PHE A 97 2.52 6.85 -2.55
CA PHE A 97 1.35 6.88 -3.42
C PHE A 97 1.60 7.76 -4.64
N SER A 98 2.09 8.99 -4.47
CA SER A 98 2.42 9.88 -5.59
C SER A 98 3.43 9.26 -6.54
N PHE A 99 4.48 8.60 -6.03
CA PHE A 99 5.46 7.92 -6.86
C PHE A 99 4.85 6.77 -7.67
N LEU A 100 4.02 5.93 -7.03
CA LEU A 100 3.32 4.84 -7.71
C LEU A 100 2.33 5.36 -8.77
N SER A 101 1.66 6.49 -8.50
CA SER A 101 0.75 7.14 -9.46
C SER A 101 1.48 7.71 -10.68
N VAL A 102 2.75 8.13 -10.55
CA VAL A 102 3.56 8.52 -11.72
C VAL A 102 3.93 7.28 -12.55
N ILE A 103 4.34 6.18 -11.89
CA ILE A 103 4.66 4.91 -12.57
C ILE A 103 3.43 4.35 -13.30
N GLU A 104 2.24 4.60 -12.78
CA GLU A 104 0.96 4.17 -13.36
C GLU A 104 0.67 4.74 -14.75
N PHE A 105 1.37 5.79 -15.18
CA PHE A 105 1.35 6.23 -16.57
C PHE A 105 1.69 5.09 -17.55
N TRP A 106 2.56 4.16 -17.14
CA TRP A 106 2.92 2.96 -17.92
C TRP A 106 2.12 1.71 -17.51
N SER A 107 0.94 1.87 -16.91
CA SER A 107 0.12 0.76 -16.38
C SER A 107 -0.09 -0.38 -17.38
N LYS A 108 -0.32 -0.10 -18.67
CA LYS A 108 -0.45 -1.12 -19.72
C LYS A 108 0.82 -1.97 -19.88
N ALA A 109 1.99 -1.36 -19.86
CA ALA A 109 3.26 -2.09 -19.95
C ALA A 109 3.54 -2.89 -18.67
N ILE A 110 3.19 -2.32 -17.51
CA ILE A 110 3.34 -3.00 -16.21
C ILE A 110 2.42 -4.21 -16.11
N LEU A 111 1.17 -4.11 -16.58
CA LEU A 111 0.22 -5.22 -16.59
C LEU A 111 0.66 -6.36 -17.51
N TYR A 112 1.37 -6.06 -18.60
CA TYR A 112 1.97 -7.06 -19.46
C TYR A 112 3.14 -7.79 -18.76
N LEU A 113 3.95 -7.07 -17.98
CA LEU A 113 5.11 -7.62 -17.30
C LEU A 113 4.77 -8.35 -15.99
N ILE A 114 3.83 -7.80 -15.22
CA ILE A 114 3.45 -8.25 -13.88
C ILE A 114 1.94 -8.49 -13.87
N PRO A 115 1.50 -9.77 -14.00
CA PRO A 115 0.09 -10.09 -13.83
C PRO A 115 -0.35 -9.73 -12.40
N PHE A 116 -1.57 -9.23 -12.26
CA PHE A 116 -2.16 -8.81 -10.97
C PHE A 116 -1.54 -7.57 -10.30
N TYR A 117 -0.84 -6.71 -11.06
CA TYR A 117 -0.27 -5.45 -10.55
C TYR A 117 -1.25 -4.63 -9.68
N TRP A 118 -2.49 -4.41 -10.13
CA TRP A 118 -3.48 -3.63 -9.39
C TRP A 118 -3.79 -4.19 -8.00
N PHE A 119 -3.87 -5.52 -7.88
CA PHE A 119 -4.10 -6.18 -6.60
C PHE A 119 -2.88 -5.99 -5.68
N LEU A 120 -1.68 -6.23 -6.20
CA LEU A 120 -0.43 -6.04 -5.46
C LEU A 120 -0.26 -4.59 -4.99
N LYS A 121 -0.50 -3.62 -5.87
CA LYS A 121 -0.48 -2.18 -5.55
C LYS A 121 -1.46 -1.86 -4.43
N THR A 122 -2.70 -2.36 -4.52
CA THR A 122 -3.73 -2.12 -3.51
C THR A 122 -3.33 -2.69 -2.15
N VAL A 123 -2.87 -3.94 -2.12
CA VAL A 123 -2.41 -4.60 -0.87
C VAL A 123 -1.20 -3.86 -0.29
N PHE A 124 -0.27 -3.43 -1.13
CA PHE A 124 0.90 -2.67 -0.71
C PHE A 124 0.54 -1.31 -0.12
N LEU A 125 -0.39 -0.58 -0.75
CA LEU A 125 -0.89 0.69 -0.21
C LEU A 125 -1.58 0.47 1.14
N ILE A 126 -2.46 -0.53 1.26
CA ILE A 126 -3.11 -0.86 2.53
C ILE A 126 -2.06 -1.21 3.60
N TYR A 127 -1.06 -2.02 3.25
CA TYR A 127 0.02 -2.40 4.16
C TYR A 127 0.77 -1.19 4.73
N ILE A 128 1.06 -0.18 3.92
CA ILE A 128 1.73 1.05 4.38
C ILE A 128 0.78 1.95 5.18
N ALA A 129 -0.50 1.98 4.80
CA ALA A 129 -1.51 2.79 5.48
C ALA A 129 -1.73 2.32 6.93
N LEU A 130 -1.61 1.03 7.21
CA LEU A 130 -1.83 0.50 8.56
C LEU A 130 -0.68 0.87 9.51
N PRO A 131 -0.94 1.60 10.62
CA PRO A 131 0.11 1.97 11.59
C PRO A 131 0.68 0.77 12.35
N GLN A 132 -0.11 -0.29 12.50
CA GLN A 132 0.31 -1.49 13.23
C GLN A 132 1.39 -2.29 12.50
N THR A 133 1.51 -2.15 11.18
CA THR A 133 2.52 -2.89 10.40
C THR A 133 3.89 -2.22 10.43
N GLY A 134 3.94 -0.92 10.74
CA GLY A 134 5.17 -0.11 10.67
C GLY A 134 5.75 0.06 9.26
N GLY A 135 4.99 -0.30 8.22
CA GLY A 135 5.47 -0.31 6.83
C GLY A 135 5.94 1.07 6.35
N ALA A 136 5.16 2.12 6.62
CA ALA A 136 5.54 3.49 6.30
C ALA A 136 6.86 3.91 6.97
N ARG A 137 7.02 3.62 8.26
CA ARG A 137 8.25 3.96 9.00
C ARG A 137 9.48 3.28 8.40
N MET A 138 9.35 2.02 8.00
CA MET A 138 10.44 1.30 7.34
C MET A 138 10.84 1.95 6.01
N ILE A 139 9.86 2.34 5.19
CA ILE A 139 10.11 3.01 3.91
C ILE A 139 10.78 4.37 4.13
N TYR A 140 10.29 5.14 5.10
CA TYR A 140 10.87 6.43 5.43
C TYR A 140 12.35 6.30 5.82
N GLN A 141 12.66 5.42 6.77
CA GLN A 141 14.01 5.27 7.30
C GLN A 141 14.99 4.66 6.28
N LYS A 142 14.53 3.75 5.42
CA LYS A 142 15.42 3.02 4.49
C LYS A 142 15.54 3.67 3.12
N ILE A 143 14.53 4.41 2.67
CA ILE A 143 14.45 4.92 1.30
C ILE A 143 14.35 6.44 1.31
N VAL A 144 13.34 7.01 1.96
CA VAL A 144 13.05 8.45 1.85
C VAL A 144 14.17 9.26 2.50
N ALA A 145 14.42 9.07 3.80
CA ALA A 145 15.43 9.79 4.57
C ALA A 145 16.82 9.79 3.90
N PRO A 146 17.44 8.65 3.55
CA PRO A 146 18.77 8.67 2.93
C PRO A 146 18.82 9.37 1.56
N LEU A 147 17.71 9.38 0.81
CA LEU A 147 17.62 10.07 -0.48
C LEU A 147 17.40 11.58 -0.33
N THR A 148 16.66 12.01 0.68
CA THR A 148 16.22 13.41 0.83
C THR A 148 17.03 14.22 1.83
N ASP A 149 17.53 13.61 2.91
CA ASP A 149 18.10 14.34 4.05
C ASP A 149 19.29 15.21 3.66
N ARG A 150 20.12 14.75 2.72
CA ARG A 150 21.28 15.54 2.25
C ARG A 150 20.88 16.84 1.55
N TYR A 151 19.72 16.87 0.91
CA TYR A 151 19.24 18.03 0.16
C TYR A 151 18.36 18.91 1.07
N ILE A 152 17.40 18.30 1.76
CA ILE A 152 16.43 19.02 2.59
C ILE A 152 17.10 19.63 3.83
N LEU A 153 17.95 18.89 4.55
CA LEU A 153 18.61 19.43 5.75
C LEU A 153 19.58 20.57 5.41
N ARG A 154 20.19 20.53 4.22
CA ARG A 154 21.03 21.60 3.72
C ARG A 154 20.23 22.88 3.48
N ASP A 155 19.05 22.78 2.90
CA ASP A 155 18.22 23.95 2.62
C ASP A 155 17.53 24.48 3.88
N VAL A 156 17.01 23.61 4.76
CA VAL A 156 16.49 24.02 6.08
C VAL A 156 17.54 24.75 6.90
N SER A 157 18.78 24.24 6.95
CA SER A 157 19.87 24.90 7.69
C SER A 157 20.27 26.25 7.10
N LYS A 158 20.14 26.44 5.78
CA LYS A 158 20.38 27.76 5.16
C LYS A 158 19.28 28.74 5.52
N THR A 159 18.01 28.34 5.38
CA THR A 159 16.86 29.18 5.74
C THR A 159 16.95 29.65 7.19
N GLU A 160 17.23 28.74 8.12
CA GLU A 160 17.40 29.06 9.55
C GLU A 160 18.55 30.06 9.78
N LYS A 161 19.69 29.88 9.10
CA LYS A 161 20.81 30.82 9.19
C LYS A 161 20.48 32.19 8.63
N ASP A 162 19.72 32.27 7.56
CA ASP A 162 19.33 33.54 6.94
C ASP A 162 18.32 34.30 7.82
N GLU A 163 17.38 33.61 8.47
CA GLU A 163 16.46 34.19 9.46
C GLU A 163 17.19 34.71 10.72
N ILE A 164 18.14 33.93 11.25
CA ILE A 164 18.97 34.36 12.38
C ILE A 164 19.80 35.60 11.99
N ARG A 165 20.37 35.63 10.79
CA ARG A 165 21.12 36.82 10.31
C ARG A 165 20.22 38.04 10.15
N ALA A 166 19.00 37.86 9.66
CA ALA A 166 18.02 38.94 9.51
C ALA A 166 17.64 39.54 10.87
N SER A 167 17.28 38.70 11.85
CA SER A 167 16.91 39.14 13.20
C SER A 167 18.07 39.82 13.95
N VAL A 168 19.31 39.33 13.83
CA VAL A 168 20.49 39.97 14.41
C VAL A 168 20.78 41.34 13.77
N ASN A 169 20.61 41.47 12.46
CA ASN A 169 20.77 42.75 11.76
C ASN A 169 19.70 43.77 12.14
N GLU A 170 18.48 43.32 12.42
CA GLU A 170 17.40 44.20 12.90
C GLU A 170 17.65 44.67 14.34
N ALA A 171 18.04 43.76 15.23
CA ALA A 171 18.38 44.08 16.62
C ALA A 171 19.59 45.04 16.73
N SER A 172 20.60 44.87 15.88
CA SER A 172 21.78 45.77 15.86
C SER A 172 21.43 47.17 15.34
N LYS A 173 20.54 47.30 14.34
CA LYS A 173 20.02 48.60 13.91
C LYS A 173 19.20 49.29 15.00
N ALA A 174 18.33 48.56 15.69
CA ALA A 174 17.52 49.10 16.79
C ALA A 174 18.39 49.58 17.97
N THR A 175 19.43 48.81 18.31
CA THR A 175 20.37 49.17 19.40
C THR A 175 21.30 50.32 18.99
N GLY A 176 21.76 50.37 17.75
CA GLY A 176 22.59 51.48 17.24
C GLY A 176 21.83 52.81 17.14
N ALA A 177 20.52 52.76 16.89
CA ALA A 177 19.65 53.93 16.86
C ALA A 177 19.30 54.48 18.25
N SER A 178 19.45 53.69 19.33
CA SER A 178 19.15 54.13 20.71
C SER A 178 20.38 54.67 21.47
N VAL A 179 21.57 54.65 20.86
CA VAL A 179 22.84 55.07 21.48
C VAL A 179 23.32 56.46 20.96
N HIS A 180 22.57 57.05 20.03
CA HIS A 180 22.74 58.44 19.56
C HIS A 180 21.54 59.29 19.95
#